data_AF-A0A1Y2GPK1-F1
#
_entry.id   AF-A0A1Y2GPK1-F1
#
_cell.length_a   1.000
_cell.length_b   1.000
_cell.length_c   1.000
_cell.angle_alpha   90.00
_cell.angle_beta   90.00
_cell.angle_gamma   90.00
#
_symmetry.space_group_name_H-M   'P 1'
#
loop_
_entity.id
_entity.type
_entity.pdbx_description
1 polymer ?
#
loop_
_entity_poly.entity_id
_entity_poly.type
_entity_poly.pdbx_seq_one_letter_code
_entity_poly.pdbx_strand_id
1 'polypeptide(L)'
;LRISTLHILQAAGYDAVQANSMSVLVDCLGKYLSYLAESAKEFAELSGRSQITAFDVAFGLSDLGIELSDLKEWLKENGGENIVA
;
A
#
# COMPACT_ATOMS: atom_id res chain seq x y z
N LEU A 1 -2.66 2.13 11.29
CA LEU A 1 -3.41 1.11 10.52
C LEU A 1 -4.89 1.11 10.84
N ARG A 2 -5.34 0.85 12.09
CA ARG A 2 -6.78 0.84 12.45
C ARG A 2 -7.59 2.04 11.95
N ILE A 3 -7.16 3.27 12.24
CA ILE A 3 -7.87 4.49 11.81
C ILE A 3 -7.90 4.59 10.29
N SER A 4 -6.77 4.36 9.62
CA SER A 4 -6.67 4.35 8.16
C SER A 4 -7.62 3.33 7.53
N THR A 5 -7.69 2.11 8.07
CA THR A 5 -8.63 1.08 7.62
C THR A 5 -10.08 1.54 7.78
N LEU A 6 -10.44 2.18 8.90
CA LEU A 6 -11.78 2.72 9.09
C LEU A 6 -12.10 3.84 8.09
N HIS A 7 -11.17 4.76 7.81
CA HIS A 7 -11.37 5.80 6.79
C HIS A 7 -11.56 5.20 5.39
N ILE A 8 -10.80 4.16 5.03
CA ILE A 8 -10.97 3.45 3.75
C ILE A 8 -12.36 2.81 3.67
N LEU A 9 -12.81 2.15 4.74
CA LEU A 9 -14.14 1.53 4.79
C LEU A 9 -15.26 2.59 4.71
N GLN A 10 -15.09 3.73 5.37
CA GLN A 10 -16.04 4.83 5.27
C GLN A 10 -16.08 5.42 3.85
N ALA A 11 -14.92 5.63 3.21
CA ALA A 11 -14.84 6.10 1.83
C ALA A 11 -15.47 5.11 0.83
N ALA A 12 -15.46 3.82 1.15
CA ALA A 12 -16.15 2.77 0.40
C ALA A 12 -17.67 2.70 0.69
N GLY A 13 -18.21 3.55 1.57
CA GLY A 13 -19.65 3.65 1.86
C GLY A 13 -20.15 2.75 3.00
N TYR A 14 -19.27 2.19 3.83
CA TYR A 14 -19.69 1.40 4.99
C TYR A 14 -19.97 2.30 6.20
N ASP A 15 -21.21 2.31 6.68
CA ASP A 15 -21.63 3.07 7.86
C ASP A 15 -21.25 2.39 9.19
N ALA A 16 -21.11 1.07 9.20
CA ALA A 16 -20.76 0.28 10.38
C ALA A 16 -19.95 -0.96 10.01
N VAL A 17 -19.06 -1.37 10.91
CA VAL A 17 -18.15 -2.51 10.70
C VAL A 17 -18.08 -3.34 11.98
N GLN A 18 -18.12 -4.66 11.86
CA GLN A 18 -17.92 -5.57 12.99
C GLN A 18 -16.47 -5.49 13.50
N ALA A 19 -16.28 -5.44 14.83
CA ALA A 19 -14.96 -5.27 15.44
C ALA A 19 -13.96 -6.36 15.04
N ASN A 20 -14.40 -7.62 14.98
CA ASN A 20 -13.52 -8.74 14.62
C ASN A 20 -13.06 -8.66 13.16
N SER A 21 -13.99 -8.40 12.22
CA SER A 21 -13.66 -8.25 10.80
C SER A 21 -12.71 -7.08 10.55
N MET A 22 -12.92 -5.96 11.27
CA MET A 22 -12.01 -4.83 11.25
C MET A 22 -10.59 -5.25 11.69
N SER A 23 -10.49 -6.02 12.79
CA SER A 23 -9.18 -6.47 13.29
C SER A 23 -8.45 -7.31 12.26
N VAL A 24 -9.17 -8.24 11.61
CA VAL A 24 -8.61 -9.09 10.55
C VAL A 24 -8.10 -8.25 9.38
N LEU A 25 -8.84 -7.21 8.96
CA LEU A 25 -8.41 -6.31 7.89
C LEU A 25 -7.15 -5.51 8.28
N VAL A 26 -7.06 -5.05 9.52
CA VAL A 26 -5.87 -4.35 10.03
C VAL A 26 -4.66 -5.27 10.04
N ASP A 27 -4.83 -6.51 10.49
CA ASP A 27 -3.76 -7.50 10.53
C ASP A 27 -3.31 -7.88 9.11
N CYS A 28 -4.27 -8.03 8.18
CA CYS A 28 -3.98 -8.29 6.77
C CYS A 28 -3.21 -7.13 6.12
N LEU A 29 -3.65 -5.89 6.34
CA LEU A 29 -2.95 -4.69 5.85
C LEU A 29 -1.54 -4.59 6.44
N GLY A 30 -1.38 -4.90 7.73
CA GLY A 30 -0.07 -4.95 8.38
C GLY A 30 0.86 -5.96 7.73
N LYS A 31 0.38 -7.20 7.51
CA LYS A 31 1.15 -8.25 6.83
C LYS A 31 1.51 -7.87 5.40
N TYR A 32 0.58 -7.27 4.67
CA TYR A 32 0.81 -6.80 3.30
C TYR A 32 1.95 -5.77 3.25
N LEU A 33 1.96 -4.79 4.16
CA LEU A 33 3.04 -3.80 4.23
C LEU A 33 4.40 -4.43 4.57
N SER A 34 4.43 -5.46 5.42
CA SER A 34 5.65 -6.21 5.69
C SER A 34 6.16 -6.94 4.44
N TYR A 35 5.28 -7.62 3.69
CA TYR A 35 5.67 -8.31 2.46
C TYR A 35 6.19 -7.34 1.39
N LEU A 36 5.57 -6.18 1.23
CA LEU A 36 6.07 -5.16 0.32
C LEU A 36 7.47 -4.66 0.74
N ALA A 37 7.68 -4.43 2.05
CA ALA A 37 8.98 -3.99 2.56
C ALA A 37 10.07 -5.05 2.37
N GLU A 38 9.73 -6.34 2.58
CA GLU A 38 10.62 -7.47 2.36
C GLU A 38 11.00 -7.61 0.88
N SER A 39 10.03 -7.59 -0.04
CA SER A 39 10.29 -7.64 -1.48
C SER A 39 11.14 -6.44 -1.95
N ALA A 40 10.82 -5.22 -1.53
CA ALA A 40 11.62 -4.04 -1.86
C ALA A 40 13.05 -4.13 -1.30
N LYS A 41 13.22 -4.71 -0.10
CA LYS A 41 14.53 -4.96 0.48
C LYS A 41 15.33 -5.97 -0.36
N GLU A 42 14.71 -7.06 -0.82
CA GLU A 42 15.37 -8.04 -1.69
C GLU A 42 15.89 -7.39 -2.98
N PHE A 43 15.12 -6.52 -3.64
CA PHE A 43 15.59 -5.78 -4.81
C PHE A 43 16.81 -4.88 -4.52
N ALA A 44 16.80 -4.19 -3.38
CA ALA A 44 17.93 -3.36 -2.97
C ALA A 44 19.18 -4.21 -2.70
N GLU A 45 19.04 -5.33 -1.97
CA GLU A 45 20.14 -6.23 -1.63
C GLU A 45 20.72 -6.93 -2.87
N LEU A 46 19.87 -7.38 -3.81
CA LEU A 46 20.30 -7.94 -5.10
C LEU A 46 21.04 -6.91 -5.95
N SER A 47 20.75 -5.62 -5.75
CA SER A 47 21.48 -4.51 -6.39
C SER A 47 22.75 -4.09 -5.63
N GLY A 48 23.13 -4.79 -4.56
CA GLY A 48 24.27 -4.45 -3.70
C GLY A 48 24.07 -3.18 -2.85
N ARG A 49 22.83 -2.72 -2.69
CA ARG A 49 22.47 -1.53 -1.92
C ARG A 49 21.88 -1.93 -0.57
N SER A 50 22.22 -1.17 0.47
CA SER A 50 21.59 -1.30 1.80
C SER A 50 20.37 -0.39 1.98
N GLN A 51 20.23 0.63 1.13
CA GLN A 51 19.15 1.59 1.18
C GLN A 51 18.14 1.32 0.06
N ILE A 52 16.88 1.17 0.47
CA ILE A 52 15.71 1.05 -0.42
C ILE A 52 15.48 2.39 -1.13
N THR A 53 15.17 2.32 -2.43
CA THR A 53 14.78 3.43 -3.29
C THR A 53 13.32 3.30 -3.73
N ALA A 54 12.77 4.35 -4.35
CA ALA A 54 11.42 4.31 -4.90
C ALA A 54 11.25 3.23 -6.00
N PHE A 55 12.30 2.91 -6.74
CA PHE A 55 12.26 1.86 -7.76
C PHE A 55 12.13 0.46 -7.15
N ASP A 56 12.78 0.20 -6.01
CA ASP A 56 12.64 -1.09 -5.32
C ASP A 56 11.21 -1.31 -4.82
N VAL A 57 10.58 -0.23 -4.33
CA VAL A 57 9.16 -0.27 -3.93
C VAL A 57 8.27 -0.49 -5.14
N ALA A 58 8.55 0.14 -6.28
CA ALA A 58 7.81 -0.08 -7.52
C ALA A 58 7.92 -1.54 -8.01
N PHE A 59 9.12 -2.13 -7.96
CA PHE A 59 9.30 -3.54 -8.31
C PHE A 59 8.59 -4.46 -7.32
N GLY A 60 8.69 -4.19 -6.02
CA GLY A 60 7.97 -4.98 -5.01
C GLY A 60 6.44 -4.87 -5.12
N LEU A 61 5.91 -3.75 -5.57
CA LEU A 61 4.48 -3.62 -5.89
C LEU A 61 4.10 -4.49 -7.09
N SER A 62 4.93 -4.52 -8.14
CA SER A 62 4.70 -5.36 -9.32
C SER A 62 4.77 -6.86 -8.97
N ASP A 63 5.69 -7.28 -8.09
CA ASP A 63 5.75 -8.65 -7.56
C ASP A 63 4.46 -9.06 -6.81
N LEU A 64 3.79 -8.09 -6.19
CA LEU A 64 2.50 -8.26 -5.51
C LEU A 64 1.30 -8.11 -6.47
N GLY A 65 1.54 -7.95 -7.77
CA GLY A 65 0.50 -7.80 -8.79
C GLY A 65 -0.15 -6.41 -8.85
N ILE A 66 0.52 -5.38 -8.32
CA ILE A 66 0.07 -3.98 -8.38
C ILE A 66 0.94 -3.19 -9.37
N GLU A 67 0.32 -2.73 -10.45
CA GLU A 67 0.99 -1.93 -11.46
C GLU A 67 0.95 -0.44 -11.14
N LEU A 68 2.05 0.27 -11.44
CA LEU A 68 2.15 1.71 -11.19
C LEU A 68 1.13 2.53 -12.00
N SER A 69 0.67 2.01 -13.15
CA SER A 69 -0.40 2.61 -13.94
C SER A 69 -1.68 2.76 -13.14
N ASP A 70 -2.03 1.71 -12.39
CA ASP A 70 -3.28 1.61 -11.65
C ASP A 70 -3.24 2.53 -10.44
N LEU A 71 -2.07 2.62 -9.79
CA LEU A 71 -1.84 3.59 -8.71
C LEU A 71 -1.94 5.03 -9.19
N LYS A 72 -1.43 5.32 -10.40
CA LYS A 72 -1.53 6.65 -11.01
C LYS A 72 -2.97 7.02 -11.34
N GLU A 73 -3.75 6.08 -11.83
CA GLU A 73 -5.18 6.27 -12.09
C GLU A 73 -5.95 6.50 -10.78
N TRP A 74 -5.75 5.63 -9.80
CA TRP A 74 -6.34 5.75 -8.47
C TRP A 74 -6.04 7.10 -7.81
N LEU A 75 -4.78 7.58 -7.91
CA LEU A 75 -4.37 8.87 -7.35
C LEU A 75 -5.15 10.05 -7.96
N LYS A 76 -5.43 10.02 -9.26
CA LYS A 76 -6.22 11.06 -9.95
C LYS A 76 -7.66 11.05 -9.47
N GLU A 77 -8.27 9.88 -9.35
CA GLU A 77 -9.66 9.72 -8.90
C GLU A 77 -9.87 10.15 -7.46
N ASN A 78 -8.84 10.01 -6.61
CA ASN A 78 -8.91 10.29 -5.17
C ASN A 78 -8.30 11.65 -4.78
N GLY A 79 -8.19 12.59 -5.73
CA GLY A 79 -7.84 13.99 -5.45
C GLY A 79 -6.34 14.26 -5.22
N GLY A 80 -5.46 13.38 -5.68
CA GLY A 80 -4.01 13.49 -5.52
C GLY A 80 -3.30 14.47 -6.47
N GLU A 81 -4.03 15.30 -7.23
CA GLU A 81 -3.43 16.23 -8.21
C GLU A 81 -2.52 17.31 -7.58
N ASN A 82 -2.52 17.49 -6.26
CA ASN A 82 -1.76 18.54 -5.57
C ASN A 82 -0.36 18.14 -5.05
N ILE A 83 0.18 16.95 -5.37
CA ILE A 83 1.49 16.49 -4.83
C ILE A 83 2.68 16.87 -5.74
N VAL A 84 2.43 17.48 -6.90
CA VAL A 84 3.47 17.96 -7.82
C VAL A 84 3.37 19.48 -7.97
N ALA A 85 3.96 20.20 -7.00
CA ALA A 85 4.32 21.61 -7.10
C ALA A 85 5.78 21.78 -6.71
#